data_AF-A0A7X9T9I8-F1
#
_entry.id   AF-A0A7X9T9I8-F1
#
_cell.length_a   1.000
_cell.length_b   1.000
_cell.length_c   1.000
_cell.angle_alpha   90.00
_cell.angle_beta   90.00
_cell.angle_gamma   90.00
#
_symmetry.space_group_name_H-M   'P 1'
#
loop_
_entity.id
_entity.type
_entity.pdbx_description
1 polymer ?
#
loop_
_entity_poly.entity_id
_entity_poly.type
_entity_poly.pdbx_seq_one_letter_code
_entity_poly.pdbx_strand_id
1 'polypeptide(L)'
;MTRGEVPGFALVRVDAADLLHGAVRHEPELEGWIRPWRFSADQMRAMGSCQAWHPGLYRQMGRATAGVCLEFTTDSSEVAVEVRLDGEPVGTREVLRYVDARGEARMHDGLSCEVDGRPLGVRVPATGDAQVTFTLDDPSAAPAEGIMQLPGMGDTHHVRVWLPCLRGCTLRSVVGNGSFVEPVKKRRDLLVLGDSIAQGFVVDDPALAWPTLLAAELGLDVVNQGVGGQVFQPGTLYGLAPTIDPAVIVVALGANYRYEPCRERLVTRDVRSYLEQVARLWEDVPTWVATPLWHDEDAWPSHRMSCFEVVPRLIREQASRFGGMRVVDGAGLLDHDAALMADGFEHPGPAGSRQVARRLGLVMEQASTPQQELRARAKALLAKAPRRTFPLAECLRRGIGTVICARPGCVALREPGGMQMVWATDPELARDVACALMRDSVTLCLEPSLADDLGRWLGLPAKEPVHLAIYRKKARPRPDAAHPVRPLGEADLSAVRQRMTHPEYQTDAQTLELLRAGDVLGAFAGDELVGFVGEQTEGSMGMLEVFEDFRRHGWALALESAKICQVLDRGQTPWCEVWPDNVASVRLQRRLGLTVLPATEACFLAQSRGSEPQDAR
;
A
#
# COMPACT_ATOMS: atom_id res chain seq x y z
N MET A 1 -41.51 53.54 8.43
CA MET A 1 -40.25 53.19 9.13
C MET A 1 -39.53 52.16 8.30
N THR A 2 -38.63 52.65 7.47
CA THR A 2 -37.69 51.89 6.64
C THR A 2 -36.66 51.22 7.56
N ARG A 3 -36.47 49.90 7.40
CA ARG A 3 -35.37 49.17 8.05
C ARG A 3 -34.07 49.71 7.45
N GLY A 4 -33.16 50.16 8.32
CA GLY A 4 -31.88 50.73 7.95
C GLY A 4 -31.01 49.72 7.23
N GLU A 5 -30.46 50.15 6.09
CA GLU A 5 -29.32 49.53 5.44
C GLU A 5 -28.12 49.64 6.38
N VAL A 6 -27.65 48.50 6.87
CA VAL A 6 -26.29 48.35 7.39
C VAL A 6 -25.35 48.43 6.17
N PRO A 7 -24.19 49.11 6.22
CA PRO A 7 -23.28 49.17 5.08
C PRO A 7 -22.83 47.75 4.72
N GLY A 8 -23.34 47.22 3.62
CA GLY A 8 -22.95 45.88 3.14
C GLY A 8 -21.52 45.94 2.64
N PHE A 9 -20.62 45.23 3.30
CA PHE A 9 -19.29 44.97 2.76
C PHE A 9 -19.43 44.27 1.39
N ALA A 10 -18.62 44.67 0.40
CA ALA A 10 -18.68 44.09 -0.93
C ALA A 10 -18.18 42.63 -0.87
N LEU A 11 -19.02 41.68 -1.27
CA LEU A 11 -18.63 40.27 -1.41
C LEU A 11 -17.59 40.13 -2.52
N VAL A 12 -16.54 39.34 -2.27
CA VAL A 12 -15.55 38.99 -3.29
C VAL A 12 -16.09 37.84 -4.11
N ARG A 13 -16.00 37.94 -5.44
CA ARG A 13 -16.47 36.90 -6.37
C ARG A 13 -15.35 36.55 -7.34
N VAL A 14 -15.12 35.25 -7.52
CA VAL A 14 -14.15 34.70 -8.48
C VAL A 14 -14.82 33.63 -9.33
N ASP A 15 -14.46 33.57 -10.61
CA ASP A 15 -14.95 32.54 -11.54
C ASP A 15 -14.51 31.15 -11.04
N ALA A 16 -15.45 30.21 -10.97
CA ALA A 16 -15.12 28.86 -10.54
C ALA A 16 -14.11 28.19 -11.49
N ALA A 17 -14.07 28.58 -12.77
CA ALA A 17 -13.11 28.05 -13.76
C ALA A 17 -11.65 28.20 -13.30
N ASP A 18 -11.33 29.34 -12.70
CA ASP A 18 -9.97 29.70 -12.29
C ASP A 18 -9.49 28.88 -11.08
N LEU A 19 -10.43 28.27 -10.35
CA LEU A 19 -10.17 27.51 -9.12
C LEU A 19 -10.17 25.98 -9.36
N LEU A 20 -10.43 25.51 -10.59
CA LEU A 20 -10.59 24.08 -10.89
C LEU A 20 -9.28 23.31 -10.88
N HIS A 21 -9.20 22.25 -10.07
CA HIS A 21 -8.18 21.20 -10.13
C HIS A 21 -8.79 19.86 -10.58
N GLY A 22 -7.99 19.00 -11.22
CA GLY A 22 -8.42 17.66 -11.66
C GLY A 22 -9.34 17.59 -12.88
N ALA A 23 -9.80 18.74 -13.41
CA ALA A 23 -10.56 18.81 -14.67
C ALA A 23 -9.63 18.84 -15.89
N VAL A 24 -9.94 18.01 -16.90
CA VAL A 24 -9.24 17.97 -18.20
C VAL A 24 -9.65 19.14 -19.09
N ARG A 25 -10.92 19.53 -19.01
CA ARG A 25 -11.48 20.71 -19.70
C ARG A 25 -12.69 21.23 -18.94
N HIS A 26 -13.12 22.43 -19.28
CA HIS A 26 -14.46 22.92 -18.94
C HIS A 26 -15.16 23.46 -20.20
N GLU A 27 -16.49 23.37 -20.23
CA GLU A 27 -17.32 23.86 -21.34
C GLU A 27 -18.26 24.96 -20.84
N PRO A 28 -18.40 26.08 -21.55
CA PRO A 28 -19.33 27.13 -21.16
C PRO A 28 -20.79 26.68 -21.38
N GLU A 29 -21.65 27.09 -20.45
CA GLU A 29 -23.10 26.98 -20.53
C GLU A 29 -23.75 28.40 -20.48
N LEU A 30 -25.09 28.46 -20.52
CA LEU A 30 -25.82 29.72 -20.45
C LEU A 30 -25.57 30.45 -19.12
N GLU A 31 -25.79 31.76 -19.07
CA GLU A 31 -25.76 32.58 -17.84
C GLU A 31 -24.43 32.52 -17.06
N GLY A 32 -23.31 32.30 -17.75
CA GLY A 32 -21.98 32.27 -17.15
C GLY A 32 -21.66 31.00 -16.37
N TRP A 33 -22.50 29.96 -16.49
CA TRP A 33 -22.20 28.64 -15.92
C TRP A 33 -21.16 27.92 -16.77
N ILE A 34 -20.39 27.04 -16.15
CA ILE A 34 -19.43 26.15 -16.80
C ILE A 34 -19.68 24.71 -16.36
N ARG A 35 -19.31 23.77 -17.22
CA ARG A 35 -19.29 22.34 -16.91
C ARG A 35 -17.85 21.84 -16.87
N PRO A 36 -17.31 21.45 -15.70
CA PRO A 36 -16.04 20.76 -15.65
C PRO A 36 -16.17 19.34 -16.18
N TRP A 37 -15.14 18.85 -16.85
CA TRP A 37 -15.08 17.51 -17.40
C TRP A 37 -13.78 16.81 -17.00
N ARG A 38 -13.92 15.56 -16.60
CA ARG A 38 -12.79 14.67 -16.34
C ARG A 38 -12.15 14.16 -17.64
N PHE A 39 -12.88 14.14 -18.74
CA PHE A 39 -12.43 13.52 -19.99
C PHE A 39 -12.11 14.56 -21.06
N SER A 40 -11.55 14.15 -22.20
CA SER A 40 -11.52 14.91 -23.44
C SER A 40 -12.80 14.68 -24.26
N ALA A 41 -13.08 15.51 -25.26
CA ALA A 41 -14.20 15.28 -26.17
C ALA A 41 -14.03 13.97 -26.98
N ASP A 42 -12.80 13.58 -27.31
CA ASP A 42 -12.50 12.33 -28.00
C ASP A 42 -12.76 11.10 -27.12
N GLN A 43 -12.39 11.16 -25.85
CA GLN A 43 -12.70 10.10 -24.88
C GLN A 43 -14.21 9.93 -24.74
N MET A 44 -14.97 11.04 -24.63
CA MET A 44 -16.43 10.99 -24.55
C MET A 44 -17.06 10.34 -25.80
N ARG A 45 -16.51 10.59 -27.00
CA ARG A 45 -16.92 9.92 -28.23
C ARG A 45 -16.62 8.43 -28.20
N ALA A 46 -15.40 8.04 -27.78
CA ALA A 46 -14.97 6.64 -27.70
C ALA A 46 -15.82 5.84 -26.70
N MET A 47 -16.07 6.39 -25.52
CA MET A 47 -16.92 5.79 -24.48
C MET A 47 -18.38 5.64 -24.94
N GLY A 48 -18.87 6.54 -25.79
CA GLY A 48 -20.23 6.46 -26.33
C GLY A 48 -20.38 5.64 -27.62
N SER A 49 -19.32 4.98 -28.09
CA SER A 49 -19.29 4.26 -29.38
C SER A 49 -19.77 2.81 -29.26
N CYS A 50 -20.03 2.15 -30.39
CA CYS A 50 -20.36 0.72 -30.42
C CYS A 50 -19.19 -0.22 -30.03
N GLN A 51 -17.98 0.32 -29.84
CA GLN A 51 -16.84 -0.43 -29.33
C GLN A 51 -16.81 -0.49 -27.80
N ALA A 52 -17.59 0.36 -27.11
CA ALA A 52 -17.71 0.33 -25.67
C ALA A 52 -18.55 -0.87 -25.21
N TRP A 53 -18.20 -1.42 -24.06
CA TRP A 53 -18.95 -2.52 -23.44
C TRP A 53 -20.36 -2.06 -23.03
N HIS A 54 -20.46 -0.88 -22.41
CA HIS A 54 -21.72 -0.25 -22.03
C HIS A 54 -21.78 1.24 -22.43
N PRO A 55 -21.99 1.56 -23.72
CA PRO A 55 -21.88 2.94 -24.20
C PRO A 55 -22.86 3.91 -23.54
N GLY A 56 -24.07 3.44 -23.22
CA GLY A 56 -25.08 4.24 -22.53
C GLY A 56 -24.67 4.57 -21.08
N LEU A 57 -24.10 3.60 -20.36
CA LEU A 57 -23.63 3.79 -18.99
C LEU A 57 -22.37 4.66 -18.97
N TYR A 58 -21.39 4.38 -19.82
CA TYR A 58 -20.12 5.12 -19.84
C TYR A 58 -20.33 6.60 -20.19
N ARG A 59 -21.24 6.90 -21.13
CA ARG A 59 -21.58 8.29 -21.45
C ARG A 59 -22.22 9.02 -20.27
N GLN A 60 -23.02 8.34 -19.47
CA GLN A 60 -23.61 8.92 -18.26
C GLN A 60 -22.54 9.14 -17.18
N MET A 61 -21.72 8.13 -16.91
CA MET A 61 -20.66 8.19 -15.89
C MET A 61 -19.53 9.17 -16.26
N GLY A 62 -19.24 9.32 -17.55
CA GLY A 62 -18.27 10.29 -18.06
C GLY A 62 -18.66 11.75 -17.81
N ARG A 63 -19.92 12.03 -17.46
CA ARG A 63 -20.39 13.37 -17.05
C ARG A 63 -20.17 13.67 -15.57
N ALA A 64 -19.90 12.64 -14.75
CA ALA A 64 -19.66 12.85 -13.33
C ALA A 64 -18.36 13.61 -13.09
N THR A 65 -18.26 14.26 -11.94
CA THR A 65 -17.15 15.16 -11.58
C THR A 65 -16.19 14.58 -10.54
N ALA A 66 -16.16 13.25 -10.38
CA ALA A 66 -15.28 12.54 -9.45
C ALA A 66 -13.82 13.02 -9.50
N GLY A 67 -13.26 13.40 -8.34
CA GLY A 67 -11.87 13.87 -8.25
C GLY A 67 -11.62 15.27 -8.84
N VAL A 68 -12.63 15.99 -9.32
CA VAL A 68 -12.53 17.42 -9.62
C VAL A 68 -12.79 18.21 -8.33
N CYS A 69 -12.04 19.28 -8.09
CA CYS A 69 -12.29 20.18 -6.96
C CYS A 69 -12.07 21.65 -7.32
N LEU A 70 -12.59 22.52 -6.46
CA LEU A 70 -12.21 23.93 -6.37
C LEU A 70 -11.18 24.08 -5.25
N GLU A 71 -10.04 24.70 -5.51
CA GLU A 71 -8.99 24.91 -4.50
C GLU A 71 -8.48 26.34 -4.51
N PHE A 72 -8.55 27.00 -3.34
CA PHE A 72 -8.25 28.41 -3.20
C PHE A 72 -7.82 28.76 -1.77
N THR A 73 -7.24 29.94 -1.63
CA THR A 73 -7.01 30.58 -0.33
C THR A 73 -7.91 31.80 -0.17
N THR A 74 -8.37 32.06 1.05
CA THR A 74 -9.25 33.20 1.35
C THR A 74 -9.15 33.58 2.81
N ASP A 75 -9.39 34.84 3.14
CA ASP A 75 -9.65 35.34 4.49
C ASP A 75 -11.15 35.41 4.83
N SER A 76 -12.00 34.81 3.99
CA SER A 76 -13.43 34.74 4.24
C SER A 76 -13.74 33.80 5.41
N SER A 77 -14.66 34.20 6.28
CA SER A 77 -15.23 33.29 7.29
C SER A 77 -16.36 32.43 6.71
N GLU A 78 -16.93 32.84 5.57
CA GLU A 78 -17.95 32.10 4.85
C GLU A 78 -17.74 32.22 3.33
N VAL A 79 -17.92 31.11 2.64
CA VAL A 79 -17.92 31.05 1.17
C VAL A 79 -19.16 30.34 0.65
N ALA A 80 -19.73 30.87 -0.43
CA ALA A 80 -20.79 30.25 -1.19
C ALA A 80 -20.25 29.80 -2.55
N VAL A 81 -20.41 28.52 -2.86
CA VAL A 81 -20.14 27.94 -4.17
C VAL A 81 -21.42 27.90 -4.96
N GLU A 82 -21.49 28.65 -6.06
CA GLU A 82 -22.63 28.59 -6.98
C GLU A 82 -22.52 27.33 -7.84
N VAL A 83 -23.43 26.38 -7.61
CA VAL A 83 -23.42 25.04 -8.19
C VAL A 83 -24.84 24.56 -8.52
N ARG A 84 -25.00 23.91 -9.66
CA ARG A 84 -26.22 23.16 -10.03
C ARG A 84 -25.84 21.70 -10.23
N LEU A 85 -26.46 20.81 -9.47
CA LEU A 85 -26.24 19.37 -9.59
C LEU A 85 -27.09 18.81 -10.73
N ASP A 86 -26.50 17.97 -11.57
CA ASP A 86 -27.28 17.20 -12.53
C ASP A 86 -28.16 16.18 -11.78
N GLY A 87 -29.24 15.74 -12.44
CA GLY A 87 -30.02 14.60 -11.96
C GLY A 87 -29.14 13.34 -11.86
N GLU A 88 -29.44 12.50 -10.88
CA GLU A 88 -28.70 11.25 -10.69
C GLU A 88 -28.75 10.39 -11.95
N PRO A 89 -27.61 9.91 -12.46
CA PRO A 89 -27.59 8.96 -13.56
C PRO A 89 -28.37 7.68 -13.25
N VAL A 90 -28.87 7.00 -14.28
CA VAL A 90 -29.66 5.75 -14.09
C VAL A 90 -28.83 4.69 -13.38
N GLY A 91 -27.60 4.45 -13.86
CA GLY A 91 -26.71 3.44 -13.27
C GLY A 91 -26.34 3.75 -11.82
N THR A 92 -26.16 5.03 -11.47
CA THR A 92 -25.95 5.45 -10.08
C THR A 92 -27.15 5.07 -9.22
N ARG A 93 -28.37 5.45 -9.63
CA ARG A 93 -29.59 5.16 -8.86
C ARG A 93 -29.82 3.67 -8.62
N GLU A 94 -29.47 2.81 -9.58
CA GLU A 94 -29.63 1.36 -9.43
C GLU A 94 -28.72 0.81 -8.32
N VAL A 95 -27.46 1.26 -8.26
CA VAL A 95 -26.53 0.88 -7.20
C VAL A 95 -26.95 1.47 -5.85
N LEU A 96 -27.30 2.76 -5.81
CA LEU A 96 -27.73 3.40 -4.56
C LEU A 96 -28.98 2.72 -3.97
N ARG A 97 -29.98 2.39 -4.81
CA ARG A 97 -31.16 1.65 -4.36
C ARG A 97 -30.81 0.30 -3.74
N TYR A 98 -29.79 -0.38 -4.26
CA TYR A 98 -29.31 -1.65 -3.70
C TYR A 98 -28.67 -1.43 -2.32
N VAL A 99 -27.83 -0.41 -2.17
CA VAL A 99 -27.18 -0.06 -0.89
C VAL A 99 -28.18 0.42 0.15
N ASP A 100 -29.10 1.31 -0.22
CA ASP A 100 -30.16 1.82 0.65
C ASP A 100 -31.08 0.70 1.15
N ALA A 101 -31.34 -0.32 0.34
CA ALA A 101 -32.15 -1.47 0.78
C ALA A 101 -31.48 -2.30 1.90
N ARG A 102 -30.18 -2.12 2.14
CA ARG A 102 -29.39 -2.84 3.14
C ARG A 102 -29.06 -2.02 4.38
N GLY A 103 -29.38 -0.72 4.39
CA GLY A 103 -28.99 0.20 5.46
C GLY A 103 -29.97 1.34 5.65
N GLU A 104 -29.57 2.33 6.46
CA GLU A 104 -30.32 3.57 6.56
C GLU A 104 -29.99 4.46 5.35
N ALA A 105 -31.02 5.03 4.74
CA ALA A 105 -30.88 5.97 3.65
C ALA A 105 -30.03 7.16 4.11
N ARG A 106 -28.97 7.45 3.36
CA ARG A 106 -28.00 8.50 3.69
C ARG A 106 -27.60 9.30 2.46
N MET A 107 -26.92 10.41 2.68
CA MET A 107 -26.37 11.18 1.56
C MET A 107 -25.18 10.41 0.97
N HIS A 108 -25.32 10.02 -0.30
CA HIS A 108 -24.32 9.21 -1.00
C HIS A 108 -23.37 10.02 -1.89
N ASP A 109 -23.60 11.33 -2.03
CA ASP A 109 -22.82 12.20 -2.90
C ASP A 109 -23.12 13.68 -2.64
N GLY A 110 -22.23 14.58 -3.06
CA GLY A 110 -22.43 16.03 -2.94
C GLY A 110 -21.14 16.83 -3.09
N LEU A 111 -21.09 18.02 -2.49
CA LEU A 111 -19.87 18.82 -2.38
C LEU A 111 -19.25 18.56 -1.02
N SER A 112 -18.01 18.09 -0.99
CA SER A 112 -17.25 17.88 0.25
C SER A 112 -16.21 18.98 0.43
N CYS A 113 -16.25 19.68 1.57
CA CYS A 113 -15.35 20.79 1.85
C CYS A 113 -14.33 20.43 2.92
N GLU A 114 -13.07 20.79 2.69
CA GLU A 114 -11.96 20.74 3.63
C GLU A 114 -11.39 22.15 3.78
N VAL A 115 -11.09 22.54 5.02
CA VAL A 115 -10.50 23.84 5.38
C VAL A 115 -9.31 23.59 6.28
N ASP A 116 -8.12 23.99 5.86
CA ASP A 116 -6.87 23.83 6.63
C ASP A 116 -6.64 22.37 7.11
N GLY A 117 -7.00 21.39 6.27
CA GLY A 117 -6.92 19.96 6.60
C GLY A 117 -8.10 19.42 7.43
N ARG A 118 -9.07 20.26 7.81
CA ARG A 118 -10.25 19.88 8.59
C ARG A 118 -11.46 19.65 7.67
N PRO A 119 -12.09 18.46 7.70
CA PRO A 119 -13.30 18.21 6.92
C PRO A 119 -14.52 18.91 7.52
N LEU A 120 -15.34 19.53 6.66
CA LEU A 120 -16.63 20.14 7.01
C LEU A 120 -17.85 19.28 6.63
N GLY A 121 -17.60 18.14 5.99
CA GLY A 121 -18.62 17.20 5.53
C GLY A 121 -19.26 17.55 4.19
N VAL A 122 -20.16 16.68 3.74
CA VAL A 122 -20.83 16.76 2.44
C VAL A 122 -22.06 17.65 2.53
N ARG A 123 -22.26 18.51 1.53
CA ARG A 123 -23.45 19.35 1.37
C ARG A 123 -23.98 19.30 -0.06
N VAL A 124 -25.28 19.50 -0.20
CA VAL A 124 -25.96 19.68 -1.49
C VAL A 124 -26.76 20.98 -1.46
N PRO A 125 -27.04 21.62 -2.60
CA PRO A 125 -27.93 22.78 -2.65
C PRO A 125 -29.31 22.40 -2.09
N ALA A 126 -29.94 23.31 -1.36
CA ALA A 126 -31.33 23.15 -0.97
C ALA A 126 -32.23 23.16 -2.22
N THR A 127 -33.43 22.58 -2.11
CA THR A 127 -34.37 22.51 -3.24
C THR A 127 -34.71 23.91 -3.76
N GLY A 128 -34.33 24.21 -5.01
CA GLY A 128 -34.56 25.51 -5.65
C GLY A 128 -33.38 26.48 -5.56
N ASP A 129 -32.37 26.17 -4.75
CA ASP A 129 -31.14 26.95 -4.65
C ASP A 129 -30.11 26.50 -5.71
N ALA A 130 -29.23 27.43 -6.08
CA ALA A 130 -28.11 27.18 -6.99
C ALA A 130 -26.76 27.46 -6.33
N GLN A 131 -26.69 27.31 -5.00
CA GLN A 131 -25.46 27.50 -4.24
C GLN A 131 -25.40 26.60 -3.00
N VAL A 132 -24.18 26.32 -2.55
CA VAL A 132 -23.88 25.68 -1.27
C VAL A 132 -22.97 26.62 -0.48
N THR A 133 -23.32 26.90 0.77
CA THR A 133 -22.53 27.78 1.65
C THR A 133 -21.75 26.94 2.64
N PHE A 134 -20.50 27.32 2.93
CA PHE A 134 -19.62 26.72 3.92
C PHE A 134 -19.08 27.78 4.87
N THR A 135 -19.21 27.53 6.17
CA THR A 135 -18.57 28.33 7.23
C THR A 135 -17.16 27.80 7.44
N LEU A 136 -16.16 28.65 7.25
CA LEU A 136 -14.74 28.28 7.20
C LEU A 136 -14.08 28.32 8.58
N ASP A 137 -14.48 29.27 9.43
CA ASP A 137 -13.95 29.41 10.78
C ASP A 137 -14.09 28.11 11.58
N ASP A 138 -13.09 27.84 12.44
CA ASP A 138 -13.22 26.79 13.45
C ASP A 138 -14.28 27.20 14.47
N PRO A 139 -15.35 26.41 14.72
CA PRO A 139 -16.36 26.75 15.71
C PRO A 139 -15.82 27.07 17.11
N SER A 140 -14.65 26.52 17.47
CA SER A 140 -13.97 26.77 18.74
C SER A 140 -13.17 28.08 18.77
N ALA A 141 -12.81 28.61 17.61
CA ALA A 141 -12.12 29.89 17.43
C ALA A 141 -13.02 30.98 16.79
N ALA A 142 -14.26 30.61 16.43
CA ALA A 142 -15.21 31.48 15.76
C ALA A 142 -15.56 32.69 16.65
N PRO A 143 -15.84 33.85 16.06
CA PRO A 143 -16.36 34.99 16.80
C PRO A 143 -17.63 34.63 17.58
N ALA A 144 -17.89 35.33 18.68
CA ALA A 144 -19.15 35.13 19.42
C ALA A 144 -20.36 35.32 18.50
N GLU A 145 -21.42 34.54 18.74
CA GLU A 145 -22.62 34.51 17.91
C GLU A 145 -23.16 35.94 17.64
N GLY A 146 -23.31 36.30 16.37
CA GLY A 146 -23.73 37.65 15.95
C GLY A 146 -22.61 38.66 15.70
N ILE A 147 -21.34 38.30 15.92
CA ILE A 147 -20.18 39.12 15.52
C ILE A 147 -19.68 38.66 14.16
N MET A 148 -19.84 39.51 13.13
CA MET A 148 -19.20 39.31 11.83
C MET A 148 -17.80 39.94 11.88
N GLN A 149 -16.76 39.15 11.60
CA GLN A 149 -15.42 39.70 11.40
C GLN A 149 -15.43 40.65 10.19
N LEU A 150 -14.70 41.76 10.31
CA LEU A 150 -14.53 42.70 9.20
C LEU A 150 -13.68 42.03 8.11
N PRO A 151 -14.00 42.24 6.81
CA PRO A 151 -13.16 41.74 5.71
C PRO A 151 -11.70 42.18 5.89
N GLY A 152 -10.74 41.27 5.66
CA GLY A 152 -9.31 41.55 5.82
C GLY A 152 -8.78 41.41 7.25
N MET A 153 -9.62 41.03 8.23
CA MET A 153 -9.22 40.87 9.64
C MET A 153 -9.26 39.40 10.12
N GLY A 154 -9.64 38.47 9.25
CA GLY A 154 -9.66 37.03 9.54
C GLY A 154 -8.34 36.33 9.21
N ASP A 155 -8.20 35.10 9.70
CA ASP A 155 -7.10 34.23 9.32
C ASP A 155 -7.23 33.82 7.85
N THR A 156 -6.10 33.55 7.19
CA THR A 156 -6.12 33.00 5.84
C THR A 156 -6.33 31.49 5.88
N HIS A 157 -7.39 31.04 5.24
CA HIS A 157 -7.78 29.65 5.10
C HIS A 157 -7.34 29.08 3.74
N HIS A 158 -6.88 27.83 3.74
CA HIS A 158 -6.76 27.00 2.55
C HIS A 158 -8.01 26.13 2.42
N VAL A 159 -8.78 26.36 1.36
CA VAL A 159 -10.08 25.71 1.15
C VAL A 159 -10.03 24.80 -0.07
N ARG A 160 -10.53 23.58 0.08
CA ARG A 160 -10.74 22.64 -1.02
C ARG A 160 -12.18 22.13 -1.00
N VAL A 161 -12.89 22.28 -2.11
CA VAL A 161 -14.27 21.79 -2.29
C VAL A 161 -14.30 20.74 -3.40
N TRP A 162 -14.38 19.47 -3.03
CA TRP A 162 -14.54 18.35 -3.95
C TRP A 162 -15.93 18.31 -4.56
N LEU A 163 -16.00 18.09 -5.87
CA LEU A 163 -17.24 17.96 -6.61
C LEU A 163 -17.78 16.52 -6.54
N PRO A 164 -19.07 16.31 -6.86
CA PRO A 164 -19.71 15.01 -6.75
C PRO A 164 -19.03 13.89 -7.56
N CYS A 165 -19.01 12.68 -7.00
CA CYS A 165 -18.47 11.47 -7.62
C CYS A 165 -19.45 10.77 -8.56
N LEU A 166 -20.74 10.82 -8.26
CA LEU A 166 -21.76 9.96 -8.87
C LEU A 166 -22.70 10.71 -9.81
N ARG A 167 -22.54 12.03 -9.93
CA ARG A 167 -23.29 12.89 -10.84
C ARG A 167 -22.41 14.03 -11.37
N GLY A 168 -22.85 14.66 -12.44
CA GLY A 168 -22.22 15.88 -12.95
C GLY A 168 -22.74 17.11 -12.22
N CYS A 169 -22.08 18.25 -12.45
CA CYS A 169 -22.58 19.54 -12.01
C CYS A 169 -22.15 20.64 -12.99
N THR A 170 -22.76 21.81 -12.82
CA THR A 170 -22.27 23.06 -13.40
C THR A 170 -21.95 24.05 -12.30
N LEU A 171 -20.95 24.88 -12.54
CA LEU A 171 -20.41 25.86 -11.59
C LEU A 171 -20.49 27.25 -12.20
N ARG A 172 -20.50 28.29 -11.37
CA ARG A 172 -20.42 29.68 -11.86
C ARG A 172 -19.35 30.47 -11.13
N SER A 173 -19.51 30.68 -9.83
CA SER A 173 -18.53 31.43 -9.06
C SER A 173 -18.43 30.94 -7.61
N VAL A 174 -17.30 31.29 -6.99
CA VAL A 174 -17.14 31.24 -5.54
C VAL A 174 -17.26 32.66 -5.02
N VAL A 175 -18.13 32.84 -4.02
CA VAL A 175 -18.43 34.14 -3.41
C VAL A 175 -18.04 34.10 -1.94
N GLY A 176 -17.12 34.95 -1.52
CA GLY A 176 -16.62 35.05 -0.15
C GLY A 176 -17.03 36.36 0.53
N ASN A 177 -17.14 36.33 1.85
CA ASN A 177 -17.38 37.52 2.68
C ASN A 177 -16.08 38.22 3.17
N GLY A 178 -14.91 37.69 2.81
CA GLY A 178 -13.59 38.26 3.10
C GLY A 178 -13.15 39.32 2.09
N SER A 179 -11.84 39.62 2.08
CA SER A 179 -11.21 40.58 1.18
C SER A 179 -10.60 39.97 -0.09
N PHE A 180 -10.33 38.66 -0.10
CA PHE A 180 -9.84 37.97 -1.31
C PHE A 180 -10.31 36.51 -1.41
N VAL A 181 -10.30 35.98 -2.63
CA VAL A 181 -10.36 34.55 -2.94
C VAL A 181 -9.31 34.33 -4.04
N GLU A 182 -8.26 33.57 -3.77
CA GLU A 182 -7.13 33.42 -4.68
C GLU A 182 -6.88 31.94 -5.04
N PRO A 183 -6.69 31.60 -6.33
CA PRO A 183 -6.47 30.22 -6.76
C PRO A 183 -5.19 29.63 -6.16
N VAL A 184 -5.25 28.35 -5.79
CA VAL A 184 -4.05 27.59 -5.46
C VAL A 184 -3.37 27.10 -6.74
N LYS A 185 -2.03 27.10 -6.75
CA LYS A 185 -1.27 26.63 -7.91
C LYS A 185 -1.48 25.13 -8.11
N LYS A 186 -1.84 24.74 -9.34
CA LYS A 186 -1.94 23.34 -9.77
C LYS A 186 -0.63 22.58 -9.57
N ARG A 187 -0.77 21.33 -9.16
CA ARG A 187 0.32 20.37 -8.98
C ARG A 187 0.39 19.48 -10.22
N ARG A 188 1.40 18.61 -10.30
CA ARG A 188 1.41 17.54 -11.29
C ARG A 188 0.36 16.49 -10.94
N ASP A 189 -0.04 15.68 -11.92
CA ASP A 189 -1.21 14.83 -11.77
C ASP A 189 -0.87 13.42 -11.26
N LEU A 190 -1.72 12.88 -10.39
CA LEU A 190 -2.01 11.47 -10.30
C LEU A 190 -3.11 11.14 -11.31
N LEU A 191 -2.77 10.46 -12.40
CA LEU A 191 -3.75 9.96 -13.36
C LEU A 191 -4.27 8.60 -12.91
N VAL A 192 -5.56 8.48 -12.65
CA VAL A 192 -6.20 7.19 -12.31
C VAL A 192 -7.10 6.73 -13.44
N LEU A 193 -6.72 5.63 -14.10
CA LEU A 193 -7.46 4.93 -15.13
C LEU A 193 -8.20 3.74 -14.50
N GLY A 194 -9.49 3.89 -14.21
CA GLY A 194 -10.22 2.88 -13.44
C GLY A 194 -11.70 2.77 -13.76
N ASP A 195 -12.42 2.03 -12.91
CA ASP A 195 -13.85 1.76 -13.06
C ASP A 195 -14.70 2.45 -11.97
N SER A 196 -15.83 1.86 -11.56
CA SER A 196 -16.72 2.37 -10.51
C SER A 196 -16.01 2.53 -9.18
N ILE A 197 -15.08 1.63 -8.85
CA ILE A 197 -14.32 1.66 -7.60
C ILE A 197 -13.45 2.92 -7.57
N ALA A 198 -12.73 3.19 -8.67
CA ALA A 198 -11.94 4.41 -8.82
C ALA A 198 -12.82 5.67 -8.88
N GLN A 199 -13.98 5.61 -9.53
CA GLN A 199 -14.89 6.76 -9.61
C GLN A 199 -15.40 7.20 -8.22
N GLY A 200 -15.40 6.30 -7.22
CA GLY A 200 -15.88 6.56 -5.87
C GLY A 200 -17.34 6.16 -5.68
N PHE A 201 -17.81 5.11 -6.36
CA PHE A 201 -19.12 4.54 -6.11
C PHE A 201 -19.29 4.24 -4.62
N VAL A 202 -20.39 4.77 -4.04
CA VAL A 202 -20.85 4.50 -2.66
C VAL A 202 -19.81 4.75 -1.56
N VAL A 203 -18.85 5.66 -1.82
CA VAL A 203 -17.92 6.18 -0.81
C VAL A 203 -18.55 7.28 0.06
N ASP A 204 -19.73 7.76 -0.34
CA ASP A 204 -20.56 8.79 0.29
C ASP A 204 -19.96 10.22 0.30
N ASP A 205 -18.67 10.34 0.61
CA ASP A 205 -17.93 11.60 0.63
C ASP A 205 -16.86 11.62 -0.48
N PRO A 206 -16.97 12.50 -1.50
CA PRO A 206 -15.99 12.59 -2.59
C PRO A 206 -14.53 12.79 -2.16
N ALA A 207 -14.29 13.39 -0.98
CA ALA A 207 -12.95 13.56 -0.43
C ALA A 207 -12.31 12.24 0.03
N LEU A 208 -13.13 11.19 0.21
CA LEU A 208 -12.72 9.89 0.73
C LEU A 208 -12.55 8.82 -0.35
N ALA A 209 -12.80 9.14 -1.61
CA ALA A 209 -12.49 8.24 -2.72
C ALA A 209 -10.98 7.91 -2.71
N TRP A 210 -10.61 6.64 -2.89
CA TRP A 210 -9.20 6.24 -2.79
C TRP A 210 -8.24 7.00 -3.72
N PRO A 211 -8.64 7.43 -4.96
CA PRO A 211 -7.75 8.26 -5.79
C PRO A 211 -7.47 9.62 -5.16
N THR A 212 -8.48 10.22 -4.53
CA THR A 212 -8.37 11.50 -3.84
C THR A 212 -7.42 11.40 -2.65
N LEU A 213 -7.58 10.36 -1.84
CA LEU A 213 -6.74 10.10 -0.67
C LEU A 213 -5.28 9.81 -1.07
N LEU A 214 -5.07 9.01 -2.12
CA LEU A 214 -3.73 8.71 -2.61
C LEU A 214 -3.04 9.96 -3.19
N ALA A 215 -3.76 10.79 -3.95
CA ALA A 215 -3.21 12.04 -4.47
C ALA A 215 -2.77 12.99 -3.34
N ALA A 216 -3.57 13.07 -2.26
CA ALA A 216 -3.22 13.84 -1.07
C ALA A 216 -1.94 13.30 -0.39
N GLU A 217 -1.80 11.97 -0.23
CA GLU A 217 -0.57 11.36 0.32
C GLU A 217 0.67 11.65 -0.54
N LEU A 218 0.51 11.69 -1.87
CA LEU A 218 1.59 11.95 -2.82
C LEU A 218 1.88 13.45 -3.05
N GLY A 219 1.03 14.35 -2.55
CA GLY A 219 1.12 15.79 -2.82
C GLY A 219 0.87 16.15 -4.29
N LEU A 220 -0.07 15.46 -4.95
CA LEU A 220 -0.45 15.63 -6.35
C LEU A 220 -1.90 16.09 -6.48
N ASP A 221 -2.25 16.66 -7.65
CA ASP A 221 -3.65 16.81 -8.04
C ASP A 221 -4.15 15.47 -8.62
N VAL A 222 -5.44 15.17 -8.57
CA VAL A 222 -5.98 13.92 -9.13
C VAL A 222 -6.74 14.16 -10.41
N VAL A 223 -6.37 13.45 -11.47
CA VAL A 223 -7.18 13.32 -12.70
C VAL A 223 -7.80 11.93 -12.68
N ASN A 224 -9.02 11.84 -12.12
CA ASN A 224 -9.72 10.58 -11.98
C ASN A 224 -10.51 10.26 -13.26
N GLN A 225 -10.07 9.27 -14.03
CA GLN A 225 -10.74 8.75 -15.23
C GLN A 225 -11.64 7.53 -14.91
N GLY A 226 -11.98 7.30 -13.65
CA GLY A 226 -12.87 6.20 -13.23
C GLY A 226 -14.26 6.29 -13.87
N VAL A 227 -14.74 5.20 -14.45
CA VAL A 227 -16.08 5.13 -15.07
C VAL A 227 -16.80 3.87 -14.63
N GLY A 228 -17.98 4.01 -14.04
CA GLY A 228 -18.80 2.88 -13.62
C GLY A 228 -19.06 1.87 -14.75
N GLY A 229 -18.82 0.60 -14.47
CA GLY A 229 -18.95 -0.49 -15.43
C GLY A 229 -17.79 -0.65 -16.41
N GLN A 230 -16.74 0.19 -16.32
CA GLN A 230 -15.67 0.19 -17.33
C GLN A 230 -14.76 -1.05 -17.26
N VAL A 231 -14.47 -1.60 -18.43
CA VAL A 231 -13.43 -2.61 -18.65
C VAL A 231 -12.28 -2.00 -19.47
N PHE A 232 -11.19 -2.75 -19.70
CA PHE A 232 -10.13 -2.29 -20.60
C PHE A 232 -10.70 -2.02 -21.99
N GLN A 233 -10.70 -0.74 -22.39
CA GLN A 233 -11.25 -0.30 -23.67
C GLN A 233 -10.24 0.59 -24.41
N PRO A 234 -9.50 0.04 -25.37
CA PRO A 234 -8.61 0.81 -26.24
C PRO A 234 -9.32 2.01 -26.89
N GLY A 235 -8.63 3.14 -26.95
CA GLY A 235 -9.16 4.40 -27.52
C GLY A 235 -9.80 5.34 -26.50
N THR A 236 -10.01 4.90 -25.26
CA THR A 236 -10.49 5.78 -24.18
C THR A 236 -9.39 6.67 -23.56
N LEU A 237 -8.22 6.75 -24.19
CA LEU A 237 -7.12 7.67 -23.83
C LEU A 237 -6.91 8.80 -24.86
N TYR A 238 -7.69 8.83 -25.95
CA TYR A 238 -7.48 9.77 -27.04
C TYR A 238 -7.69 11.23 -26.61
N GLY A 239 -6.75 12.10 -27.00
CA GLY A 239 -6.79 13.52 -26.69
C GLY A 239 -6.51 13.87 -25.22
N LEU A 240 -6.20 12.89 -24.36
CA LEU A 240 -5.91 13.15 -22.94
C LEU A 240 -4.49 13.69 -22.73
N ALA A 241 -3.48 13.06 -23.34
CA ALA A 241 -2.07 13.39 -23.11
C ALA A 241 -1.69 14.88 -23.26
N PRO A 242 -2.22 15.66 -24.23
CA PRO A 242 -1.91 17.09 -24.35
C PRO A 242 -2.50 17.97 -23.24
N THR A 243 -3.38 17.44 -22.40
CA THR A 243 -4.19 18.23 -21.44
C THR A 243 -3.78 18.04 -19.97
N ILE A 244 -2.90 17.07 -19.69
CA ILE A 244 -2.48 16.70 -18.34
C ILE A 244 -0.97 16.49 -18.27
N ASP A 245 -0.39 16.61 -17.08
CA ASP A 245 1.03 16.33 -16.80
C ASP A 245 1.16 15.32 -15.64
N PRO A 246 0.97 14.02 -15.91
CA PRO A 246 1.02 13.02 -14.87
C PRO A 246 2.43 12.81 -14.32
N ALA A 247 2.56 12.91 -13.00
CA ALA A 247 3.73 12.45 -12.25
C ALA A 247 3.66 10.94 -11.98
N VAL A 248 2.45 10.39 -11.84
CA VAL A 248 2.19 8.97 -11.58
C VAL A 248 0.91 8.55 -12.29
N ILE A 249 0.88 7.32 -12.80
CA ILE A 249 -0.32 6.71 -13.41
C ILE A 249 -0.71 5.45 -12.61
N VAL A 250 -1.99 5.30 -12.30
CA VAL A 250 -2.57 4.07 -11.75
C VAL A 250 -3.61 3.52 -12.72
N VAL A 251 -3.47 2.27 -13.12
CA VAL A 251 -4.46 1.52 -13.90
C VAL A 251 -5.12 0.50 -12.98
N ALA A 252 -6.41 0.69 -12.70
CA ALA A 252 -7.22 -0.13 -11.80
C ALA A 252 -8.52 -0.53 -12.49
N LEU A 253 -8.40 -1.40 -13.51
CA LEU A 253 -9.50 -1.93 -14.32
C LEU A 253 -9.53 -3.46 -14.25
N GLY A 254 -10.70 -4.04 -14.48
CA GLY A 254 -10.86 -5.47 -14.70
C GLY A 254 -11.93 -6.12 -13.82
N ALA A 255 -12.39 -5.46 -12.75
CA ALA A 255 -13.46 -5.96 -11.88
C ALA A 255 -14.75 -6.22 -12.68
N ASN A 256 -15.10 -5.36 -13.63
CA ASN A 256 -16.33 -5.48 -14.41
C ASN A 256 -16.41 -6.70 -15.33
N TYR A 257 -15.30 -7.40 -15.61
CA TYR A 257 -15.38 -8.67 -16.33
C TYR A 257 -16.14 -9.75 -15.55
N ARG A 258 -16.37 -9.59 -14.25
CA ARG A 258 -17.15 -10.50 -13.39
C ARG A 258 -18.59 -10.67 -13.82
N TYR A 259 -19.24 -9.61 -14.31
CA TYR A 259 -20.70 -9.57 -14.37
C TYR A 259 -21.31 -10.25 -15.60
N GLU A 260 -20.52 -10.47 -16.66
CA GLU A 260 -21.05 -10.84 -17.98
C GLU A 260 -20.15 -11.86 -18.71
N PRO A 261 -20.69 -12.59 -19.71
CA PRO A 261 -19.87 -13.44 -20.55
C PRO A 261 -18.71 -12.67 -21.21
N CYS A 262 -17.48 -13.13 -20.99
CA CYS A 262 -16.30 -12.56 -21.64
C CYS A 262 -15.30 -13.67 -21.99
N ARG A 263 -14.55 -13.48 -23.08
CA ARG A 263 -13.63 -14.50 -23.61
C ARG A 263 -12.19 -14.07 -23.38
N GLU A 264 -11.39 -14.95 -22.76
CA GLU A 264 -9.97 -14.73 -22.45
C GLU A 264 -9.22 -14.11 -23.63
N ARG A 265 -9.35 -14.66 -24.85
CA ARG A 265 -8.66 -14.12 -26.04
C ARG A 265 -8.94 -12.64 -26.32
N LEU A 266 -10.18 -12.19 -26.14
CA LEU A 266 -10.56 -10.79 -26.37
C LEU A 266 -10.06 -9.91 -25.24
N VAL A 267 -10.23 -10.36 -23.98
CA VAL A 267 -9.74 -9.66 -22.80
C VAL A 267 -8.22 -9.47 -22.87
N THR A 268 -7.45 -10.51 -23.19
CA THR A 268 -5.99 -10.42 -23.39
C THR A 268 -5.61 -9.38 -24.43
N ARG A 269 -6.32 -9.34 -25.57
CA ARG A 269 -6.08 -8.35 -26.61
C ARG A 269 -6.34 -6.93 -26.09
N ASP A 270 -7.46 -6.72 -25.41
CA ASP A 270 -7.89 -5.39 -24.99
C ASP A 270 -7.02 -4.86 -23.84
N VAL A 271 -6.67 -5.70 -22.86
CA VAL A 271 -5.69 -5.39 -21.81
C VAL A 271 -4.36 -4.99 -22.43
N ARG A 272 -3.80 -5.82 -23.32
CA ARG A 272 -2.52 -5.52 -23.99
C ARG A 272 -2.59 -4.20 -24.76
N SER A 273 -3.62 -4.02 -25.58
CA SER A 273 -3.74 -2.84 -26.46
C SER A 273 -3.92 -1.56 -25.65
N TYR A 274 -4.63 -1.63 -24.53
CA TYR A 274 -4.82 -0.50 -23.63
C TYR A 274 -3.53 -0.12 -22.91
N LEU A 275 -2.82 -1.09 -22.32
CA LEU A 275 -1.54 -0.85 -21.66
C LEU A 275 -0.46 -0.36 -22.64
N GLU A 276 -0.47 -0.85 -23.88
CA GLU A 276 0.39 -0.32 -24.95
C GLU A 276 0.10 1.16 -25.25
N GLN A 277 -1.16 1.59 -25.22
CA GLN A 277 -1.52 3.01 -25.39
C GLN A 277 -1.00 3.85 -24.21
N VAL A 278 -1.14 3.37 -22.97
CA VAL A 278 -0.60 4.07 -21.79
C VAL A 278 0.92 4.23 -21.92
N ALA A 279 1.65 3.15 -22.21
CA ALA A 279 3.11 3.18 -22.39
C ALA A 279 3.56 4.13 -23.49
N ARG A 280 2.82 4.19 -24.62
CA ARG A 280 3.14 5.08 -25.74
C ARG A 280 2.87 6.56 -25.43
N LEU A 281 1.86 6.86 -24.64
CA LEU A 281 1.48 8.24 -24.31
C LEU A 281 2.36 8.83 -23.21
N TRP A 282 2.84 7.99 -22.28
CA TRP A 282 3.60 8.42 -21.10
C TRP A 282 4.76 7.46 -20.80
N GLU A 283 5.72 7.37 -21.71
CA GLU A 283 6.84 6.41 -21.66
C GLU A 283 7.67 6.50 -20.36
N ASP A 284 7.91 7.73 -19.89
CA ASP A 284 8.77 8.00 -18.72
C ASP A 284 8.00 8.13 -17.39
N VAL A 285 6.67 7.99 -17.40
CA VAL A 285 5.85 8.19 -16.20
C VAL A 285 5.67 6.86 -15.45
N PRO A 286 6.05 6.77 -14.16
CA PRO A 286 5.84 5.58 -13.36
C PRO A 286 4.37 5.13 -13.40
N THR A 287 4.14 3.92 -13.91
CA THR A 287 2.79 3.37 -14.09
C THR A 287 2.59 2.15 -13.20
N TRP A 288 1.54 2.18 -12.40
CA TRP A 288 1.15 1.10 -11.49
C TRP A 288 -0.11 0.44 -12.01
N VAL A 289 -0.03 -0.85 -12.34
CA VAL A 289 -1.16 -1.61 -12.88
C VAL A 289 -1.65 -2.56 -11.80
N ALA A 290 -2.79 -2.24 -11.19
CA ALA A 290 -3.40 -3.08 -10.17
C ALA A 290 -4.23 -4.19 -10.83
N THR A 291 -4.14 -5.41 -10.31
CA THR A 291 -5.19 -6.41 -10.53
C THR A 291 -6.47 -5.98 -9.80
N PRO A 292 -7.64 -6.59 -10.07
CA PRO A 292 -8.86 -6.30 -9.32
C PRO A 292 -8.63 -6.40 -7.80
N LEU A 293 -9.33 -5.55 -7.04
CA LEU A 293 -9.39 -5.64 -5.58
C LEU A 293 -10.06 -6.95 -5.15
N TRP A 294 -9.92 -7.30 -3.87
CA TRP A 294 -10.74 -8.37 -3.31
C TRP A 294 -12.23 -8.01 -3.39
N HIS A 295 -13.03 -9.01 -3.73
CA HIS A 295 -14.50 -8.97 -3.74
C HIS A 295 -15.03 -10.24 -3.08
N ASP A 296 -16.24 -10.20 -2.55
CA ASP A 296 -16.88 -11.35 -1.93
C ASP A 296 -17.55 -12.23 -3.00
N GLU A 297 -16.80 -13.22 -3.50
CA GLU A 297 -17.25 -14.17 -4.51
C GLU A 297 -18.39 -15.09 -4.01
N ASP A 298 -18.51 -15.30 -2.70
CA ASP A 298 -19.59 -16.11 -2.12
C ASP A 298 -20.89 -15.29 -2.04
N ALA A 299 -20.80 -14.02 -1.64
CA ALA A 299 -21.95 -13.12 -1.57
C ALA A 299 -22.48 -12.75 -2.97
N TRP A 300 -21.58 -12.56 -3.94
CA TRP A 300 -21.94 -12.26 -5.33
C TRP A 300 -21.02 -13.01 -6.31
N PRO A 301 -21.40 -14.20 -6.78
CA PRO A 301 -20.55 -14.97 -7.68
C PRO A 301 -20.36 -14.33 -9.05
N SER A 302 -19.17 -14.51 -9.61
CA SER A 302 -18.85 -14.14 -10.97
C SER A 302 -19.71 -14.93 -11.97
N HIS A 303 -20.05 -14.30 -13.09
CA HIS A 303 -20.86 -14.91 -14.13
C HIS A 303 -20.16 -16.17 -14.69
N ARG A 304 -20.87 -17.30 -14.77
CA ARG A 304 -20.29 -18.62 -15.14
C ARG A 304 -19.60 -18.69 -16.50
N MET A 305 -19.98 -17.80 -17.42
CA MET A 305 -19.35 -17.68 -18.75
C MET A 305 -18.30 -16.56 -18.84
N SER A 306 -17.96 -15.95 -17.72
CA SER A 306 -16.87 -14.98 -17.63
C SER A 306 -15.52 -15.69 -17.58
N CYS A 307 -14.47 -15.01 -18.07
CA CYS A 307 -13.08 -15.41 -17.87
C CYS A 307 -12.41 -14.69 -16.70
N PHE A 308 -13.19 -14.10 -15.78
CA PHE A 308 -12.67 -13.25 -14.70
C PHE A 308 -11.57 -13.90 -13.87
N GLU A 309 -11.68 -15.21 -13.57
CA GLU A 309 -10.67 -15.95 -12.81
C GLU A 309 -9.24 -15.80 -13.36
N VAL A 310 -9.09 -15.73 -14.69
CA VAL A 310 -7.77 -15.57 -15.32
C VAL A 310 -7.35 -14.11 -15.49
N VAL A 311 -8.24 -13.14 -15.30
CA VAL A 311 -7.96 -11.70 -15.52
C VAL A 311 -6.75 -11.19 -14.73
N PRO A 312 -6.57 -11.49 -13.43
CA PRO A 312 -5.38 -11.07 -12.69
C PRO A 312 -4.06 -11.58 -13.33
N ARG A 313 -4.06 -12.82 -13.82
CA ARG A 313 -2.91 -13.39 -14.55
C ARG A 313 -2.67 -12.66 -15.87
N LEU A 314 -3.73 -12.39 -16.65
CA LEU A 314 -3.63 -11.67 -17.92
C LEU A 314 -3.05 -10.26 -17.72
N ILE A 315 -3.52 -9.53 -16.70
CA ILE A 315 -2.99 -8.19 -16.36
C ILE A 315 -1.50 -8.27 -16.05
N ARG A 316 -1.08 -9.21 -15.18
CA ARG A 316 0.34 -9.42 -14.84
C ARG A 316 1.20 -9.73 -16.08
N GLU A 317 0.73 -10.65 -16.92
CA GLU A 317 1.44 -11.07 -18.14
C GLU A 317 1.55 -9.96 -19.18
N GLN A 318 0.51 -9.13 -19.35
CA GLN A 318 0.55 -8.05 -20.34
C GLN A 318 1.31 -6.82 -19.84
N ALA A 319 1.18 -6.45 -18.57
CA ALA A 319 1.90 -5.31 -17.98
C ALA A 319 3.42 -5.56 -17.94
N SER A 320 3.87 -6.78 -17.64
CA SER A 320 5.30 -7.13 -17.57
C SER A 320 6.05 -6.99 -18.91
N ARG A 321 5.34 -6.80 -20.03
CA ARG A 321 5.92 -6.51 -21.34
C ARG A 321 6.44 -5.08 -21.48
N PHE A 322 6.09 -4.19 -20.56
CA PHE A 322 6.45 -2.77 -20.60
C PHE A 322 7.31 -2.42 -19.37
N GLY A 323 8.56 -2.02 -19.60
CA GLY A 323 9.54 -1.78 -18.53
C GLY A 323 9.15 -0.65 -17.55
N GLY A 324 8.32 0.30 -17.98
CA GLY A 324 7.81 1.39 -17.13
C GLY A 324 6.60 1.03 -16.25
N MET A 325 6.08 -0.20 -16.36
CA MET A 325 4.91 -0.65 -15.62
C MET A 325 5.28 -1.59 -14.47
N ARG A 326 4.69 -1.34 -13.30
CA ARG A 326 4.80 -2.19 -12.11
C ARG A 326 3.43 -2.73 -11.75
N VAL A 327 3.35 -4.05 -11.57
CA VAL A 327 2.09 -4.69 -11.20
C VAL A 327 1.91 -4.66 -9.69
N VAL A 328 0.71 -4.30 -9.26
CA VAL A 328 0.29 -4.33 -7.85
C VAL A 328 -0.79 -5.40 -7.70
N ASP A 329 -0.67 -6.21 -6.65
CA ASP A 329 -1.69 -7.20 -6.33
C ASP A 329 -2.87 -6.55 -5.63
N GLY A 330 -3.96 -6.35 -6.37
CA GLY A 330 -5.16 -5.65 -5.89
C GLY A 330 -5.83 -6.33 -4.70
N ALA A 331 -5.77 -7.67 -4.62
CA ALA A 331 -6.31 -8.41 -3.47
C ALA A 331 -5.59 -8.05 -2.16
N GLY A 332 -4.31 -7.68 -2.21
CA GLY A 332 -3.57 -7.22 -1.03
C GLY A 332 -3.92 -5.79 -0.59
N LEU A 333 -4.58 -4.99 -1.44
CA LEU A 333 -4.91 -3.59 -1.15
C LEU A 333 -6.18 -3.41 -0.30
N LEU A 334 -7.01 -4.44 -0.16
CA LEU A 334 -8.24 -4.42 0.62
C LEU A 334 -8.36 -5.73 1.39
N ASP A 335 -8.64 -5.66 2.70
CA ASP A 335 -8.90 -6.86 3.49
C ASP A 335 -10.12 -7.61 2.97
N HIS A 336 -10.10 -8.92 3.20
CA HIS A 336 -11.21 -9.81 2.86
C HIS A 336 -12.34 -9.69 3.89
N ASP A 337 -12.90 -8.48 4.00
CA ASP A 337 -13.90 -8.10 4.99
C ASP A 337 -15.01 -7.28 4.32
N ALA A 338 -16.20 -7.86 4.22
CA ALA A 338 -17.38 -7.21 3.64
C ALA A 338 -17.78 -5.93 4.40
N ALA A 339 -17.37 -5.74 5.65
CA ALA A 339 -17.63 -4.50 6.40
C ALA A 339 -16.87 -3.29 5.84
N LEU A 340 -15.83 -3.51 5.03
CA LEU A 340 -15.12 -2.45 4.31
C LEU A 340 -15.82 -2.04 3.01
N MET A 341 -16.86 -2.77 2.60
CA MET A 341 -17.62 -2.54 1.37
C MET A 341 -18.97 -1.90 1.70
N ALA A 342 -19.34 -0.87 0.96
CA ALA A 342 -20.61 -0.17 1.15
C ALA A 342 -21.80 -0.99 0.62
N ASP A 343 -21.61 -1.81 -0.41
CA ASP A 343 -22.61 -2.75 -0.93
C ASP A 343 -22.51 -4.16 -0.31
N GLY A 344 -21.46 -4.39 0.47
CA GLY A 344 -21.18 -5.66 1.13
C GLY A 344 -20.53 -6.72 0.24
N PHE A 345 -20.06 -6.39 -0.98
CA PHE A 345 -19.40 -7.39 -1.83
C PHE A 345 -18.33 -6.86 -2.80
N GLU A 346 -18.33 -5.59 -3.22
CA GLU A 346 -17.32 -5.08 -4.17
C GLU A 346 -16.89 -3.63 -3.91
N HIS A 347 -17.82 -2.71 -3.71
CA HIS A 347 -17.50 -1.28 -3.69
C HIS A 347 -17.01 -0.83 -2.30
N PRO A 348 -15.75 -0.37 -2.15
CA PRO A 348 -15.23 0.04 -0.85
C PRO A 348 -15.98 1.27 -0.32
N GLY A 349 -16.43 1.20 0.94
CA GLY A 349 -16.91 2.38 1.65
C GLY A 349 -15.76 3.31 2.08
N PRO A 350 -16.01 4.30 2.94
CA PRO A 350 -14.98 5.22 3.45
C PRO A 350 -13.76 4.52 4.06
N ALA A 351 -13.96 3.50 4.89
CA ALA A 351 -12.87 2.77 5.54
C ALA A 351 -12.07 1.93 4.55
N GLY A 352 -12.76 1.22 3.63
CA GLY A 352 -12.10 0.45 2.58
C GLY A 352 -11.31 1.34 1.63
N SER A 353 -11.83 2.49 1.22
CA SER A 353 -11.13 3.45 0.36
C SER A 353 -9.87 4.02 1.02
N ARG A 354 -9.90 4.32 2.32
CA ARG A 354 -8.69 4.70 3.08
C ARG A 354 -7.66 3.57 3.08
N GLN A 355 -8.09 2.33 3.30
CA GLN A 355 -7.18 1.19 3.30
C GLN A 355 -6.51 0.98 1.93
N VAL A 356 -7.28 1.04 0.84
CA VAL A 356 -6.75 0.95 -0.53
C VAL A 356 -5.70 2.02 -0.78
N ALA A 357 -6.00 3.29 -0.44
CA ALA A 357 -5.07 4.40 -0.61
C ALA A 357 -3.77 4.19 0.18
N ARG A 358 -3.86 3.88 1.48
CA ARG A 358 -2.67 3.65 2.34
C ARG A 358 -1.79 2.51 1.83
N ARG A 359 -2.40 1.36 1.50
CA ARG A 359 -1.65 0.18 1.05
C ARG A 359 -0.99 0.41 -0.30
N LEU A 360 -1.69 1.06 -1.22
CA LEU A 360 -1.10 1.43 -2.50
C LEU A 360 0.03 2.45 -2.31
N GLY A 361 -0.13 3.43 -1.42
CA GLY A 361 0.93 4.37 -1.02
C GLY A 361 2.19 3.67 -0.48
N LEU A 362 2.01 2.67 0.39
CA LEU A 362 3.11 1.83 0.90
C LEU A 362 3.84 1.07 -0.23
N VAL A 363 3.08 0.48 -1.17
CA VAL A 363 3.65 -0.20 -2.35
C VAL A 363 4.45 0.77 -3.21
N MET A 364 3.91 1.97 -3.46
CA MET A 364 4.58 3.00 -4.25
C MET A 364 5.86 3.51 -3.58
N GLU A 365 5.82 3.77 -2.28
CA GLU A 365 6.98 4.21 -1.51
C GLU A 365 8.08 3.14 -1.51
N GLN A 366 7.74 1.88 -1.25
CA GLN A 366 8.70 0.78 -1.16
C GLN A 366 9.47 0.59 -2.48
N ALA A 367 8.77 0.65 -3.61
CA ALA A 367 9.37 0.40 -4.92
C ALA A 367 10.00 1.64 -5.56
N SER A 368 9.65 2.85 -5.12
CA SER A 368 10.21 4.10 -5.67
C SER A 368 11.33 4.70 -4.81
N THR A 369 11.38 4.38 -3.53
CA THR A 369 12.43 4.89 -2.63
C THR A 369 13.71 4.05 -2.76
N PRO A 370 14.88 4.68 -2.97
CA PRO A 370 16.15 3.96 -2.99
C PRO A 370 16.38 3.14 -1.71
N GLN A 371 16.81 1.89 -1.87
CA GLN A 371 17.03 0.98 -0.73
C GLN A 371 18.04 1.52 0.29
N GLN A 372 19.01 2.33 -0.13
CA GLN A 372 19.95 2.99 0.77
C GLN A 372 19.25 3.96 1.72
N GLU A 373 18.25 4.70 1.23
CA GLU A 373 17.48 5.65 2.01
C GLU A 373 16.53 4.92 2.98
N LEU A 374 15.79 3.92 2.49
CA LEU A 374 14.95 3.07 3.35
C LEU A 374 15.76 2.42 4.47
N ARG A 375 16.98 1.96 4.17
CA ARG A 375 17.89 1.39 5.16
C ARG A 375 18.38 2.42 6.18
N ALA A 376 18.65 3.66 5.77
CA ALA A 376 19.01 4.74 6.68
C ALA A 376 17.85 5.10 7.63
N ARG A 377 16.63 5.22 7.08
CA ARG A 377 15.40 5.44 7.87
C ARG A 377 15.15 4.30 8.85
N ALA A 378 15.22 3.05 8.41
CA ALA A 378 15.05 1.87 9.26
C ALA A 378 16.07 1.82 10.41
N LYS A 379 17.34 2.14 10.14
CA LYS A 379 18.38 2.25 11.19
C LYS A 379 18.04 3.31 12.23
N ALA A 380 17.55 4.48 11.80
CA ALA A 380 17.15 5.54 12.71
C ALA A 380 15.97 5.13 13.59
N LEU A 381 14.96 4.47 13.01
CA LEU A 381 13.79 3.96 13.72
C LEU A 381 14.16 2.88 14.75
N LEU A 382 15.11 2.00 14.43
CA LEU A 382 15.57 0.95 15.34
C LEU A 382 16.53 1.43 16.43
N ALA A 383 17.05 2.66 16.37
CA ALA A 383 18.05 3.15 17.33
C ALA A 383 17.56 3.14 18.80
N LYS A 384 16.23 3.27 19.00
CA LYS A 384 15.58 3.20 20.33
C LYS A 384 14.69 1.96 20.48
N ALA A 385 14.75 1.02 19.53
CA ALA A 385 13.90 -0.16 19.57
C ALA A 385 14.38 -1.16 20.64
N PRO A 386 13.49 -2.03 21.14
CA PRO A 386 13.84 -3.02 22.15
C PRO A 386 14.92 -3.99 21.65
N ARG A 387 15.73 -4.53 22.56
CA ARG A 387 16.85 -5.44 22.25
C ARG A 387 16.51 -6.65 21.35
N ARG A 388 15.24 -7.07 21.31
CA ARG A 388 14.73 -8.15 20.44
C ARG A 388 14.79 -7.81 18.96
N THR A 389 14.87 -6.53 18.58
CA THR A 389 15.04 -6.09 17.19
C THR A 389 16.46 -6.24 16.65
N PHE A 390 17.36 -6.83 17.43
CA PHE A 390 18.76 -7.01 17.04
C PHE A 390 18.94 -7.71 15.68
N PRO A 391 18.21 -8.81 15.34
CA PRO A 391 18.33 -9.45 14.02
C PRO A 391 18.11 -8.47 12.86
N LEU A 392 17.05 -7.66 12.93
CA LEU A 392 16.76 -6.61 11.97
C LEU A 392 17.88 -5.56 11.92
N ALA A 393 18.31 -5.06 13.07
CA ALA A 393 19.34 -4.04 13.15
C ALA A 393 20.67 -4.52 12.57
N GLU A 394 21.04 -5.77 12.80
CA GLU A 394 22.27 -6.36 12.28
C GLU A 394 22.22 -6.58 10.77
N CYS A 395 21.09 -7.06 10.22
CA CYS A 395 20.88 -7.14 8.78
C CYS A 395 21.04 -5.78 8.11
N LEU A 396 20.39 -4.74 8.65
CA LEU A 396 20.48 -3.38 8.15
C LEU A 396 21.92 -2.83 8.24
N ARG A 397 22.62 -3.10 9.36
CA ARG A 397 24.02 -2.67 9.55
C ARG A 397 24.94 -3.28 8.50
N ARG A 398 24.79 -4.58 8.24
CA ARG A 398 25.57 -5.35 7.25
C ARG A 398 25.15 -5.10 5.80
N GLY A 399 24.00 -4.46 5.58
CA GLY A 399 23.46 -4.24 4.24
C GLY A 399 22.81 -5.49 3.62
N ILE A 400 22.43 -6.45 4.45
CA ILE A 400 21.77 -7.69 4.04
C ILE A 400 20.29 -7.41 3.74
N GLY A 401 19.81 -7.98 2.64
CA GLY A 401 18.39 -7.96 2.30
C GLY A 401 17.85 -6.62 1.81
N THR A 402 16.54 -6.64 1.53
CA THR A 402 15.75 -5.54 0.99
C THR A 402 14.78 -5.07 2.06
N VAL A 403 14.77 -3.77 2.33
CA VAL A 403 13.82 -3.16 3.27
C VAL A 403 12.43 -3.17 2.63
N ILE A 404 11.49 -3.77 3.34
CA ILE A 404 10.06 -3.84 2.97
C ILE A 404 9.35 -2.58 3.46
N CYS A 405 9.57 -2.19 4.71
CA CYS A 405 8.96 -1.01 5.32
C CYS A 405 9.93 -0.33 6.29
N ALA A 406 9.92 1.01 6.31
CA ALA A 406 10.70 1.84 7.21
C ALA A 406 9.90 3.09 7.62
N ARG A 407 8.77 2.89 8.33
CA ARG A 407 7.92 3.97 8.85
C ARG A 407 7.91 3.96 10.38
N PRO A 408 7.67 5.11 11.05
CA PRO A 408 7.37 5.11 12.47
C PRO A 408 6.27 4.08 12.78
N GLY A 409 6.51 3.21 13.75
CA GLY A 409 5.58 2.13 14.09
C GLY A 409 5.82 0.79 13.40
N CYS A 410 6.58 0.70 12.29
CA CYS A 410 6.87 -0.57 11.61
C CYS A 410 8.20 -0.56 10.83
N VAL A 411 9.04 -1.57 11.09
CA VAL A 411 10.24 -1.87 10.28
C VAL A 411 10.18 -3.33 9.85
N ALA A 412 10.24 -3.57 8.55
CA ALA A 412 10.23 -4.90 7.96
C ALA A 412 11.32 -5.04 6.89
N LEU A 413 11.91 -6.24 6.80
CA LEU A 413 13.00 -6.56 5.88
C LEU A 413 12.84 -7.97 5.33
N ARG A 414 13.21 -8.18 4.07
CA ARG A 414 13.34 -9.49 3.43
C ARG A 414 14.80 -9.81 3.22
N GLU A 415 15.28 -10.93 3.75
CA GLU A 415 16.65 -11.38 3.52
C GLU A 415 16.77 -12.17 2.19
N PRO A 416 17.98 -12.37 1.64
CA PRO A 416 18.20 -12.99 0.32
C PRO A 416 17.58 -14.39 0.11
N GLY A 417 17.52 -15.22 1.16
CA GLY A 417 16.88 -16.54 1.19
C GLY A 417 15.34 -16.50 1.20
N GLY A 418 14.73 -15.32 1.29
CA GLY A 418 13.29 -15.11 1.23
C GLY A 418 12.61 -14.91 2.58
N MET A 419 13.27 -15.28 3.69
CA MET A 419 12.76 -15.05 5.04
C MET A 419 12.51 -13.55 5.27
N GLN A 420 11.50 -13.26 6.06
CA GLN A 420 11.15 -11.90 6.43
C GLN A 420 11.37 -11.69 7.91
N MET A 421 11.71 -10.47 8.29
CA MET A 421 11.79 -10.04 9.68
C MET A 421 10.94 -8.81 9.84
N VAL A 422 10.13 -8.76 10.90
CA VAL A 422 9.25 -7.62 11.17
C VAL A 422 9.24 -7.27 12.65
N TRP A 423 9.34 -5.97 12.91
CA TRP A 423 9.05 -5.38 14.20
C TRP A 423 8.09 -4.22 14.01
N ALA A 424 7.00 -4.20 14.76
CA ALA A 424 6.03 -3.13 14.70
C ALA A 424 5.44 -2.85 16.09
N THR A 425 5.02 -1.61 16.30
CA THR A 425 4.29 -1.13 17.48
C THR A 425 2.92 -0.55 17.13
N ASP A 426 2.68 -0.32 15.84
CA ASP A 426 1.39 0.06 15.27
C ASP A 426 0.77 -1.18 14.57
N PRO A 427 -0.29 -1.79 15.13
CA PRO A 427 -0.93 -2.96 14.56
C PRO A 427 -1.61 -2.71 13.20
N GLU A 428 -2.15 -1.52 12.96
CA GLU A 428 -2.81 -1.20 11.67
C GLU A 428 -1.77 -1.11 10.56
N LEU A 429 -0.66 -0.39 10.81
CA LEU A 429 0.44 -0.33 9.87
C LEU A 429 1.09 -1.71 9.66
N ALA A 430 1.22 -2.52 10.73
CA ALA A 430 1.73 -3.89 10.61
C ALA A 430 0.85 -4.74 9.68
N ARG A 431 -0.49 -4.64 9.82
CA ARG A 431 -1.45 -5.31 8.94
C ARG A 431 -1.31 -4.87 7.50
N ASP A 432 -1.24 -3.57 7.26
CA ASP A 432 -1.09 -3.04 5.91
C ASP A 432 0.21 -3.49 5.23
N VAL A 433 1.33 -3.45 5.97
CA VAL A 433 2.62 -3.95 5.46
C VAL A 433 2.56 -5.45 5.19
N ALA A 434 1.96 -6.23 6.09
CA ALA A 434 1.81 -7.67 5.93
C ALA A 434 1.01 -8.02 4.67
N CYS A 435 -0.17 -7.43 4.49
CA CYS A 435 -1.06 -7.75 3.37
C CYS A 435 -0.60 -7.17 2.03
N ALA A 436 0.01 -5.97 2.01
CA ALA A 436 0.35 -5.29 0.75
C ALA A 436 1.77 -5.60 0.24
N LEU A 437 2.72 -5.93 1.12
CA LEU A 437 4.15 -5.96 0.78
C LEU A 437 4.86 -7.25 1.19
N MET A 438 4.38 -7.94 2.22
CA MET A 438 4.98 -9.20 2.66
C MET A 438 4.45 -10.37 1.82
N ARG A 439 5.18 -11.48 1.86
CA ARG A 439 4.80 -12.72 1.17
C ARG A 439 4.45 -13.79 2.21
N ASP A 440 3.72 -14.80 1.77
CA ASP A 440 3.64 -16.09 2.46
C ASP A 440 5.03 -16.76 2.43
N SER A 441 5.83 -16.42 3.42
CA SER A 441 7.20 -16.87 3.60
C SER A 441 7.55 -16.80 5.07
N VAL A 442 8.48 -17.65 5.50
CA VAL A 442 8.92 -17.72 6.90
C VAL A 442 9.21 -16.31 7.42
N THR A 443 8.59 -15.97 8.55
CA THR A 443 8.64 -14.62 9.10
C THR A 443 9.06 -14.66 10.55
N LEU A 444 10.20 -14.04 10.86
CA LEU A 444 10.63 -13.78 12.23
C LEU A 444 9.88 -12.54 12.77
N CYS A 445 8.88 -12.78 13.61
CA CYS A 445 8.16 -11.75 14.34
C CYS A 445 8.93 -11.35 15.59
N LEU A 446 9.27 -10.07 15.67
CA LEU A 446 10.04 -9.46 16.78
C LEU A 446 9.15 -8.60 17.69
N GLU A 447 7.82 -8.67 17.53
CA GLU A 447 6.84 -8.12 18.46
C GLU A 447 5.86 -9.22 18.93
N PRO A 448 6.03 -9.77 20.15
CA PRO A 448 5.25 -10.92 20.61
C PRO A 448 3.73 -10.70 20.56
N SER A 449 3.26 -9.48 20.85
CA SER A 449 1.83 -9.16 20.81
C SER A 449 1.22 -9.21 19.40
N LEU A 450 2.04 -9.18 18.35
CA LEU A 450 1.59 -9.23 16.96
C LEU A 450 1.74 -10.62 16.32
N ALA A 451 2.37 -11.59 16.98
CA ALA A 451 2.67 -12.88 16.37
C ALA A 451 1.42 -13.62 15.86
N ASP A 452 0.33 -13.60 16.64
CA ASP A 452 -0.92 -14.25 16.28
C ASP A 452 -1.61 -13.57 15.10
N ASP A 453 -1.59 -12.23 15.09
CA ASP A 453 -2.24 -11.44 14.06
C ASP A 453 -1.47 -11.53 12.73
N LEU A 454 -0.15 -11.38 12.78
CA LEU A 454 0.74 -11.57 11.62
C LEU A 454 0.62 -12.99 11.04
N GLY A 455 0.54 -14.02 11.89
CA GLY A 455 0.34 -15.39 11.44
C GLY A 455 -0.96 -15.54 10.66
N ARG A 456 -2.05 -14.92 11.10
CA ARG A 456 -3.33 -14.94 10.38
C ARG A 456 -3.27 -14.15 9.08
N TRP A 457 -2.71 -12.95 9.08
CA TRP A 457 -2.64 -12.09 7.88
C TRP A 457 -1.75 -12.66 6.77
N LEU A 458 -0.68 -13.35 7.15
CA LEU A 458 0.26 -13.96 6.19
C LEU A 458 -0.12 -15.40 5.81
N GLY A 459 -1.15 -15.98 6.44
CA GLY A 459 -1.51 -17.38 6.24
C GLY A 459 -0.49 -18.37 6.80
N LEU A 460 0.24 -17.99 7.86
CA LEU A 460 1.31 -18.77 8.50
C LEU A 460 0.86 -19.29 9.87
N PRO A 461 0.21 -20.47 9.94
CA PRO A 461 -0.43 -20.95 11.17
C PRO A 461 0.56 -21.48 12.22
N ALA A 462 1.76 -21.89 11.84
CA ALA A 462 2.75 -22.43 12.77
C ALA A 462 3.52 -21.32 13.47
N LYS A 463 3.59 -21.41 14.80
CA LYS A 463 4.29 -20.45 15.67
C LYS A 463 5.37 -21.19 16.45
N GLU A 464 6.62 -20.81 16.22
CA GLU A 464 7.79 -21.40 16.87
C GLU A 464 8.53 -20.32 17.68
N PRO A 465 8.26 -20.19 18.99
CA PRO A 465 8.99 -19.26 19.86
C PRO A 465 10.48 -19.58 19.88
N VAL A 466 11.34 -18.57 19.93
CA VAL A 466 12.78 -18.76 19.79
C VAL A 466 13.58 -17.86 20.71
N HIS A 467 14.65 -18.39 21.29
CA HIS A 467 15.62 -17.58 22.01
C HIS A 467 16.54 -16.87 21.01
N LEU A 468 16.74 -15.56 21.21
CA LEU A 468 17.82 -14.83 20.55
C LEU A 468 19.04 -14.82 21.46
N ALA A 469 20.13 -15.47 21.04
CA ALA A 469 21.40 -15.46 21.74
C ALA A 469 22.36 -14.48 21.06
N ILE A 470 22.85 -13.47 21.79
CA ILE A 470 23.64 -12.36 21.20
C ILE A 470 24.96 -12.19 21.95
N TYR A 471 26.08 -12.18 21.23
CA TYR A 471 27.42 -12.01 21.78
C TYR A 471 27.78 -10.53 21.98
N ARG A 472 27.55 -10.00 23.20
CA ARG A 472 27.83 -8.59 23.53
C ARG A 472 29.16 -8.37 24.29
N LYS A 473 29.94 -9.43 24.52
CA LYS A 473 31.18 -9.33 25.29
C LYS A 473 32.32 -8.77 24.44
N LYS A 474 33.22 -8.01 25.08
CA LYS A 474 34.49 -7.57 24.47
C LYS A 474 35.54 -8.68 24.44
N ALA A 475 35.55 -9.53 25.48
CA ALA A 475 36.48 -10.65 25.57
C ALA A 475 36.12 -11.69 24.51
N ARG A 476 37.11 -12.24 23.81
CA ARG A 476 36.93 -13.29 22.81
C ARG A 476 36.88 -14.67 23.49
N PRO A 477 36.10 -15.64 22.98
CA PRO A 477 36.27 -17.04 23.36
C PRO A 477 37.69 -17.51 23.04
N ARG A 478 38.20 -18.48 23.78
CA ARG A 478 39.47 -19.14 23.46
C ARG A 478 39.14 -20.48 22.80
N PRO A 479 39.38 -20.65 21.49
CA PRO A 479 39.24 -21.94 20.84
C PRO A 479 40.12 -22.99 21.54
N ASP A 480 39.59 -24.20 21.69
CA ASP A 480 40.30 -25.29 22.34
C ASP A 480 41.30 -25.92 21.37
N ALA A 481 42.58 -25.87 21.71
CA ALA A 481 43.65 -26.45 20.89
C ALA A 481 43.54 -27.98 20.78
N ALA A 482 42.88 -28.65 21.72
CA ALA A 482 42.64 -30.10 21.66
C ALA A 482 41.58 -30.49 20.61
N HIS A 483 40.81 -29.52 20.11
CA HIS A 483 39.69 -29.72 19.20
C HIS A 483 39.89 -28.83 17.96
N PRO A 484 40.72 -29.25 16.98
CA PRO A 484 41.06 -28.40 15.84
C PRO A 484 39.83 -28.14 14.97
N VAL A 485 39.63 -26.86 14.63
CA VAL A 485 38.56 -26.37 13.77
C VAL A 485 39.16 -25.61 12.59
N ARG A 486 38.70 -25.90 11.38
CA ARG A 486 39.16 -25.25 10.14
C ARG A 486 38.00 -25.04 9.16
N PRO A 487 38.11 -24.09 8.21
CA PRO A 487 37.13 -23.95 7.15
C PRO A 487 36.97 -25.23 6.33
N LEU A 488 35.72 -25.52 5.96
CA LEU A 488 35.35 -26.51 4.95
C LEU A 488 35.28 -25.85 3.56
N GLY A 489 35.39 -26.64 2.50
CA GLY A 489 35.34 -26.17 1.12
C GLY A 489 34.25 -26.85 0.29
N GLU A 490 34.18 -26.53 -1.00
CA GLU A 490 33.13 -27.04 -1.91
C GLU A 490 33.01 -28.57 -1.92
N ALA A 491 34.14 -29.28 -1.76
CA ALA A 491 34.18 -30.74 -1.72
C ALA A 491 33.41 -31.35 -0.54
N ASP A 492 33.18 -30.57 0.53
CA ASP A 492 32.51 -31.03 1.75
C ASP A 492 30.97 -30.91 1.68
N LEU A 493 30.41 -30.37 0.59
CA LEU A 493 28.96 -30.12 0.44
C LEU A 493 28.13 -31.36 0.77
N SER A 494 28.47 -32.50 0.16
CA SER A 494 27.74 -33.76 0.38
C SER A 494 27.76 -34.18 1.86
N ALA A 495 28.91 -34.05 2.53
CA ALA A 495 29.06 -34.45 3.94
C ALA A 495 28.26 -33.54 4.89
N VAL A 496 28.22 -32.23 4.61
CA VAL A 496 27.43 -31.24 5.36
C VAL A 496 25.95 -31.49 5.17
N ARG A 497 25.49 -31.62 3.91
CA ARG A 497 24.06 -31.77 3.58
C ARG A 497 23.45 -33.05 4.15
N GLN A 498 24.18 -34.17 4.11
CA GLN A 498 23.68 -35.45 4.64
C GLN A 498 23.52 -35.48 6.16
N ARG A 499 24.24 -34.62 6.89
CA ARG A 499 24.31 -34.65 8.36
C ARG A 499 23.68 -33.45 9.03
N MET A 500 23.11 -32.53 8.26
CA MET A 500 22.33 -31.41 8.77
C MET A 500 21.00 -31.93 9.31
N THR A 501 20.59 -31.51 10.51
CA THR A 501 19.31 -31.93 11.10
C THR A 501 18.11 -31.34 10.35
N HIS A 502 18.28 -30.13 9.77
CA HIS A 502 17.25 -29.42 9.03
C HIS A 502 17.72 -28.96 7.64
N PRO A 503 18.01 -29.90 6.71
CA PRO A 503 18.48 -29.57 5.37
C PRO A 503 17.45 -28.80 4.54
N GLU A 504 16.18 -28.80 4.94
CA GLU A 504 15.08 -28.05 4.32
C GLU A 504 15.18 -26.54 4.46
N TYR A 505 15.89 -26.03 5.48
CA TYR A 505 16.02 -24.58 5.71
C TYR A 505 17.09 -23.90 4.86
N GLN A 506 17.88 -24.69 4.13
CA GLN A 506 18.94 -24.15 3.31
C GLN A 506 19.09 -24.98 2.04
N THR A 507 19.17 -24.32 0.90
CA THR A 507 19.39 -24.99 -0.39
C THR A 507 20.85 -25.42 -0.54
N ASP A 508 21.11 -26.38 -1.44
CA ASP A 508 22.46 -26.79 -1.82
C ASP A 508 23.27 -25.60 -2.35
N ALA A 509 22.63 -24.70 -3.12
CA ALA A 509 23.25 -23.50 -3.64
C ALA A 509 23.72 -22.55 -2.53
N GLN A 510 22.86 -22.25 -1.55
CA GLN A 510 23.21 -21.42 -0.39
C GLN A 510 24.33 -22.07 0.44
N THR A 511 24.27 -23.39 0.65
CA THR A 511 25.31 -24.11 1.40
C THR A 511 26.65 -24.05 0.67
N LEU A 512 26.63 -24.19 -0.66
CA LEU A 512 27.83 -24.12 -1.50
C LEU A 512 28.46 -22.71 -1.48
N GLU A 513 27.66 -21.64 -1.47
CA GLU A 513 28.15 -20.27 -1.33
C GLU A 513 28.88 -20.05 0.00
N LEU A 514 28.35 -20.57 1.11
CA LEU A 514 29.03 -20.49 2.41
C LEU A 514 30.33 -21.29 2.43
N LEU A 515 30.34 -22.49 1.83
CA LEU A 515 31.56 -23.29 1.70
C LEU A 515 32.62 -22.58 0.88
N ARG A 516 32.24 -21.92 -0.22
CA ARG A 516 33.14 -21.08 -1.04
C ARG A 516 33.71 -19.90 -0.26
N ALA A 517 32.89 -19.27 0.58
CA ALA A 517 33.30 -18.16 1.42
C ALA A 517 34.14 -18.58 2.63
N GLY A 518 34.25 -19.88 2.92
CA GLY A 518 34.89 -20.40 4.14
C GLY A 518 34.05 -20.13 5.39
N ASP A 519 32.76 -19.84 5.22
CA ASP A 519 31.79 -19.56 6.29
C ASP A 519 31.15 -20.84 6.86
N VAL A 520 31.61 -22.02 6.47
CA VAL A 520 31.33 -23.27 7.19
C VAL A 520 32.62 -23.78 7.79
N LEU A 521 32.62 -24.00 9.11
CA LEU A 521 33.77 -24.53 9.84
C LEU A 521 33.52 -25.99 10.20
N GLY A 522 34.54 -26.83 10.06
CA GLY A 522 34.53 -28.24 10.43
C GLY A 522 35.50 -28.53 11.57
N ALA A 523 35.10 -29.43 12.46
CA ALA A 523 35.93 -29.96 13.54
C ALA A 523 36.49 -31.33 13.13
N PHE A 524 37.74 -31.61 13.49
CA PHE A 524 38.43 -32.82 13.05
C PHE A 524 39.06 -33.62 14.21
N ALA A 525 38.78 -34.92 14.26
CA ALA A 525 39.51 -35.87 15.10
C ALA A 525 40.55 -36.59 14.22
N GLY A 526 41.77 -36.07 14.18
CA GLY A 526 42.75 -36.46 13.17
C GLY A 526 42.32 -35.92 11.80
N ASP A 527 42.11 -36.81 10.82
CA ASP A 527 41.63 -36.46 9.48
C ASP A 527 40.11 -36.63 9.31
N GLU A 528 39.43 -37.18 10.32
CA GLU A 528 37.99 -37.42 10.28
C GLU A 528 37.20 -36.16 10.67
N LEU A 529 36.25 -35.75 9.82
CA LEU A 529 35.28 -34.72 10.16
C LEU A 529 34.33 -35.25 11.23
N VAL A 530 34.19 -34.53 12.35
CA VAL A 530 33.36 -34.96 13.50
C VAL A 530 32.20 -34.03 13.82
N GLY A 531 32.13 -32.90 13.11
CA GLY A 531 31.07 -31.92 13.25
C GLY A 531 31.35 -30.66 12.44
N PHE A 532 30.34 -29.80 12.30
CA PHE A 532 30.44 -28.53 11.59
C PHE A 532 29.55 -27.44 12.20
N VAL A 533 29.81 -26.19 11.82
CA VAL A 533 28.99 -25.01 12.15
C VAL A 533 29.04 -24.03 10.99
N GLY A 534 27.93 -23.38 10.68
CA GLY A 534 27.78 -22.46 9.56
C GLY A 534 27.07 -21.16 9.93
N GLU A 535 26.49 -20.53 8.91
CA GLU A 535 25.69 -19.30 9.00
C GLU A 535 24.42 -19.44 8.16
N GLN A 536 23.40 -18.64 8.48
CA GLN A 536 22.23 -18.46 7.63
C GLN A 536 22.40 -17.23 6.73
N THR A 537 21.46 -17.02 5.79
CA THR A 537 21.53 -15.92 4.81
C THR A 537 21.33 -14.53 5.42
N GLU A 538 20.65 -14.44 6.58
CA GLU A 538 20.61 -13.25 7.44
C GLU A 538 21.88 -13.05 8.28
N GLY A 539 22.78 -14.02 8.26
CA GLY A 539 24.07 -13.99 8.92
C GLY A 539 24.04 -14.29 10.42
N SER A 540 22.98 -14.96 10.91
CA SER A 540 22.98 -15.68 12.19
C SER A 540 23.94 -16.88 12.11
N MET A 541 24.52 -17.28 13.24
CA MET A 541 25.25 -18.54 13.36
C MET A 541 24.24 -19.69 13.39
N GLY A 542 24.52 -20.77 12.67
CA GLY A 542 23.58 -21.89 12.55
C GLY A 542 24.28 -23.17 12.14
N MET A 543 23.49 -24.19 11.78
CA MET A 543 23.98 -25.48 11.29
C MET A 543 25.02 -26.15 12.23
N LEU A 544 24.92 -25.93 13.54
CA LEU A 544 25.84 -26.56 14.49
C LEU A 544 25.49 -28.03 14.66
N GLU A 545 26.31 -28.90 14.10
CA GLU A 545 26.15 -30.35 14.15
C GLU A 545 27.40 -31.02 14.69
N VAL A 546 27.22 -31.89 15.69
CA VAL A 546 28.27 -32.80 16.15
C VAL A 546 27.77 -34.23 15.97
N PHE A 547 28.58 -35.03 15.28
CA PHE A 547 28.23 -36.39 14.92
C PHE A 547 28.08 -37.25 16.17
N GLU A 548 27.16 -38.21 16.14
CA GLU A 548 26.61 -38.86 17.34
C GLU A 548 27.69 -39.40 18.29
N ASP A 549 28.69 -40.10 17.75
CA ASP A 549 29.80 -40.71 18.49
C ASP A 549 30.74 -39.69 19.16
N PHE A 550 30.75 -38.45 18.67
CA PHE A 550 31.62 -37.38 19.14
C PHE A 550 30.89 -36.38 20.05
N ARG A 551 29.58 -36.54 20.28
CA ARG A 551 28.82 -35.64 21.17
C ARG A 551 29.33 -35.71 22.61
N ARG A 552 29.19 -34.59 23.34
CA ARG A 552 29.61 -34.42 24.75
C ARG A 552 31.13 -34.49 25.02
N HIS A 553 31.97 -34.48 24.00
CA HIS A 553 33.44 -34.45 24.14
C HIS A 553 34.06 -33.04 24.06
N GLY A 554 33.27 -31.99 23.83
CA GLY A 554 33.76 -30.60 23.76
C GLY A 554 33.76 -29.99 22.36
N TRP A 555 33.56 -30.81 21.31
CA TRP A 555 33.56 -30.36 19.91
C TRP A 555 32.57 -29.21 19.60
N ALA A 556 31.35 -29.26 20.13
CA ALA A 556 30.36 -28.17 19.94
C ALA A 556 30.86 -26.84 20.51
N LEU A 557 31.55 -26.87 21.66
CA LEU A 557 32.13 -25.68 22.27
C LEU A 557 33.27 -25.13 21.42
N ALA A 558 34.11 -26.01 20.85
CA ALA A 558 35.21 -25.62 19.99
C ALA A 558 34.71 -24.99 18.67
N LEU A 559 33.76 -25.65 17.99
CA LEU A 559 33.12 -25.17 16.76
C LEU A 559 32.50 -23.78 16.96
N GLU A 560 31.62 -23.64 17.95
CA GLU A 560 30.92 -22.38 18.20
C GLU A 560 31.88 -21.27 18.66
N SER A 561 32.91 -21.60 19.46
CA SER A 561 33.97 -20.63 19.84
C SER A 561 34.73 -20.11 18.63
N ALA A 562 35.11 -21.00 17.71
CA ALA A 562 35.80 -20.65 16.48
C ALA A 562 34.91 -19.80 15.57
N LYS A 563 33.62 -20.17 15.42
CA LYS A 563 32.65 -19.39 14.64
C LYS A 563 32.43 -18.00 15.22
N ILE A 564 32.27 -17.87 16.54
CA ILE A 564 32.18 -16.56 17.22
C ILE A 564 33.43 -15.71 16.90
N CYS A 565 34.63 -16.29 16.97
CA CYS A 565 35.86 -15.57 16.63
C CYS A 565 35.86 -15.12 15.16
N GLN A 566 35.47 -16.00 14.23
CA GLN A 566 35.38 -15.70 12.81
C GLN A 566 34.39 -14.55 12.51
N VAL A 567 33.23 -14.51 13.18
CA VAL A 567 32.26 -13.42 13.04
C VAL A 567 32.81 -12.11 13.62
N LEU A 568 33.49 -12.16 14.78
CA LEU A 568 34.13 -10.98 15.38
C LEU A 568 35.28 -10.43 14.53
N ASP A 569 36.05 -11.29 13.87
CA ASP A 569 37.14 -10.88 12.98
C ASP A 569 36.63 -10.15 11.73
N ARG A 570 35.38 -10.42 11.32
CA ARG A 570 34.66 -9.65 10.29
C ARG A 570 34.07 -8.32 10.81
N GLY A 571 34.31 -7.96 12.07
CA GLY A 571 33.73 -6.77 12.70
C GLY A 571 32.20 -6.87 12.85
N GLN A 572 31.67 -8.09 12.92
CA GLN A 572 30.25 -8.38 13.07
C GLN A 572 29.93 -8.84 14.49
N THR A 573 28.66 -8.78 14.86
CA THR A 573 28.22 -9.24 16.18
C THR A 573 27.68 -10.67 16.07
N PRO A 574 28.33 -11.68 16.68
CA PRO A 574 27.84 -13.05 16.67
C PRO A 574 26.48 -13.17 17.35
N TRP A 575 25.58 -13.90 16.72
CA TRP A 575 24.24 -14.14 17.24
C TRP A 575 23.63 -15.39 16.61
N CYS A 576 22.63 -15.97 17.27
CA CYS A 576 21.86 -17.09 16.73
C CYS A 576 20.48 -17.21 17.36
N GLU A 577 19.60 -17.89 16.65
CA GLU A 577 18.32 -18.39 17.11
C GLU A 577 18.46 -19.78 17.72
N VAL A 578 17.84 -20.01 18.88
CA VAL A 578 17.86 -21.31 19.55
C VAL A 578 16.46 -21.69 20.01
N TRP A 579 15.95 -22.84 19.56
CA TRP A 579 14.66 -23.35 20.01
C TRP A 579 14.67 -23.65 21.52
N PRO A 580 13.56 -23.38 22.25
CA PRO A 580 13.50 -23.52 23.72
C PRO A 580 13.70 -24.94 24.23
N ASP A 581 13.32 -25.94 23.44
CA ASP A 581 13.46 -27.37 23.74
C ASP A 581 14.91 -27.87 23.55
N ASN A 582 15.74 -27.14 22.79
CA ASN A 582 17.16 -27.42 22.64
C ASN A 582 17.98 -26.93 23.85
N VAL A 583 17.73 -27.55 25.00
CA VAL A 583 18.38 -27.23 26.29
C VAL A 583 19.91 -27.30 26.21
N ALA A 584 20.45 -28.20 25.38
CA ALA A 584 21.88 -28.33 25.18
C ALA A 584 22.48 -27.09 24.50
N SER A 585 21.87 -26.60 23.42
CA SER A 585 22.30 -25.39 22.73
C SER A 585 22.12 -24.15 23.62
N VAL A 586 21.00 -24.01 24.34
CA VAL A 586 20.80 -22.90 25.28
C VAL A 586 21.89 -22.85 26.35
N ARG A 587 22.29 -24.01 26.92
CA ARG A 587 23.39 -24.10 27.88
C ARG A 587 24.74 -23.74 27.24
N LEU A 588 24.99 -24.20 26.02
CA LEU A 588 26.20 -23.87 25.26
C LEU A 588 26.32 -22.36 25.05
N GLN A 589 25.26 -21.69 24.58
CA GLN A 589 25.27 -20.25 24.34
C GLN A 589 25.54 -19.45 25.62
N ARG A 590 24.91 -19.84 26.74
CA ARG A 590 25.19 -19.24 28.06
C ARG A 590 26.64 -19.45 28.50
N ARG A 591 27.20 -20.66 28.29
CA ARG A 591 28.59 -21.00 28.64
C ARG A 591 29.60 -20.18 27.84
N LEU A 592 29.33 -19.93 26.56
CA LEU A 592 30.14 -19.07 25.70
C LEU A 592 29.98 -17.57 26.02
N GLY A 593 28.97 -17.23 26.83
CA GLY A 593 28.76 -15.87 27.32
C GLY A 593 27.84 -15.02 26.45
N LEU A 594 27.04 -15.64 25.58
CA LEU A 594 25.99 -14.94 24.85
C LEU A 594 24.88 -14.53 25.83
N THR A 595 24.31 -13.35 25.59
CA THR A 595 23.09 -12.91 26.27
C THR A 595 21.92 -13.60 25.58
N VAL A 596 21.28 -14.54 26.27
CA VAL A 596 20.12 -15.29 25.77
C VAL A 596 18.84 -14.57 26.19
N LEU A 597 18.10 -14.03 25.23
CA LEU A 597 16.79 -13.41 25.45
C LEU A 597 15.71 -14.47 25.70
N PRO A 598 14.65 -14.16 26.47
CA PRO A 598 13.50 -15.06 26.63
C PRO A 598 12.88 -15.43 25.28
N ALA A 599 12.45 -16.69 25.14
CA ALA A 599 11.81 -17.17 23.90
C ALA A 599 10.44 -16.54 23.64
N THR A 600 9.88 -15.85 24.64
CA THR A 600 8.65 -15.07 24.49
C THR A 600 8.86 -13.72 23.81
N GLU A 601 10.10 -13.34 23.47
CA GLU A 601 10.42 -12.05 22.82
C GLU A 601 10.48 -12.15 21.27
N ALA A 602 10.59 -13.34 20.69
CA ALA A 602 10.66 -13.54 19.24
C ALA A 602 10.01 -14.87 18.84
N CYS A 603 9.42 -14.92 17.65
CA CYS A 603 8.70 -16.08 17.15
C CYS A 603 8.87 -16.22 15.64
N PHE A 604 9.19 -17.43 15.18
CA PHE A 604 9.05 -17.77 13.77
C PHE A 604 7.60 -18.09 13.44
N LEU A 605 7.13 -17.52 12.34
CA LEU A 605 5.85 -17.81 11.71
C LEU A 605 6.14 -18.58 10.41
N ALA A 606 5.52 -19.73 10.23
CA ALA A 606 5.74 -20.58 9.06
C ALA A 606 4.46 -21.34 8.66
N GLN A 607 4.49 -21.97 7.49
CA GLN A 607 3.55 -23.02 7.16
C GLN A 607 3.73 -24.20 8.12
N SER A 608 2.65 -24.93 8.40
CA SER A 608 2.72 -26.15 9.21
C SER A 608 3.67 -27.16 8.57
N ARG A 609 4.63 -27.69 9.34
CA ARG A 609 5.53 -28.75 8.86
C ARG A 609 4.67 -29.96 8.44
N GLY A 610 4.60 -30.25 7.13
CA GLY A 610 3.90 -31.43 6.59
C GLY A 610 2.76 -31.20 5.60
N SER A 611 2.55 -29.99 5.07
CA SER A 611 1.69 -29.81 3.90
C SER A 611 2.51 -29.96 2.61
N GLU A 612 2.54 -31.18 2.06
CA GLU A 612 2.66 -31.29 0.59
C GLU A 612 1.56 -30.42 -0.04
N PRO A 613 1.80 -29.75 -1.17
CA PRO A 613 0.73 -29.07 -1.89
C PRO A 613 -0.32 -30.12 -2.31
N GLN A 614 -1.46 -30.13 -1.61
CA GLN A 614 -2.68 -30.72 -2.15
C GLN A 614 -3.14 -29.84 -3.31
N ASP A 615 -3.32 -30.50 -4.45
CA ASP A 615 -3.95 -30.03 -5.68
C ASP A 615 -3.11 -29.19 -6.66
N ALA A 616 -2.33 -29.93 -7.46
CA ALA A 616 -2.41 -29.79 -8.92
C ALA A 616 -3.33 -30.91 -9.46
N ARG A 617 -4.63 -30.63 -9.53
CA ARG A 617 -5.59 -31.32 -10.41
C ARG A 617 -6.55 -30.33 -11.03
#